data_AF-A0A2E6GG88-F1
#
_entry.id   AF-A0A2E6GG88-F1
#
_cell.length_a   1.000
_cell.length_b   1.000
_cell.length_c   1.000
_cell.angle_alpha   90.00
_cell.angle_beta   90.00
_cell.angle_gamma   90.00
#
_symmetry.space_group_name_H-M   'P 1'
#
loop_
_entity.id
_entity.type
_entity.pdbx_description
1 polymer ?
#
loop_
_entity_poly.entity_id
_entity_poly.type
_entity_poly.pdbx_seq_one_letter_code
_entity_poly.pdbx_strand_id
1 'polypeptide(L)'
;MTKFLSIDPGKSKCGLVVADSKYKIISFASVVKSNLLVEIIKEFISEDPNYKVIIGNGTTSKEFIDKLSFLGKDLIIAEEKNTTIRSKERYFDICPLKGLQRFLPKEIFLLNINLDALAALIILEDFCNYKFTFANNLDIKTWQK
;
A
#
# COMPACT_ATOMS: atom_id res chain seq x y z
N MET A 1 0.68 15.59 13.58
CA MET A 1 1.17 15.67 12.19
C MET A 1 0.45 14.59 11.40
N THR A 2 -0.10 14.87 10.21
CA THR A 2 -0.93 13.86 9.53
C THR A 2 -0.09 12.70 9.02
N LYS A 3 -0.43 11.49 9.44
CA LYS A 3 0.10 10.26 8.87
C LYS A 3 -0.96 9.66 7.96
N PHE A 4 -0.52 9.04 6.88
CA PHE A 4 -1.41 8.31 5.99
C PHE A 4 -1.22 6.82 6.19
N LEU A 5 -2.33 6.10 6.24
CA LEU A 5 -2.35 4.65 6.18
C LEU A 5 -3.21 4.29 4.97
N SER A 6 -2.63 3.68 3.95
CA SER A 6 -3.31 3.33 2.70
C SER A 6 -3.50 1.83 2.58
N ILE A 7 -4.65 1.42 2.05
CA ILE A 7 -5.09 0.03 1.97
C ILE A 7 -5.54 -0.29 0.54
N ASP A 8 -4.99 -1.39 -0.01
CA ASP A 8 -5.50 -2.08 -1.20
C ASP A 8 -6.27 -3.33 -0.74
N PRO A 9 -7.61 -3.29 -0.67
CA PRO A 9 -8.39 -4.34 -0.05
C PRO A 9 -8.59 -5.55 -0.97
N GLY A 10 -8.13 -6.72 -0.53
CA GLY A 10 -8.37 -7.99 -1.21
C GLY A 10 -9.14 -8.99 -0.36
N LYS A 11 -9.64 -10.06 -1.01
CA LYS A 11 -10.44 -11.11 -0.35
C LYS A 11 -9.64 -11.92 0.68
N SER A 12 -8.41 -12.28 0.36
CA SER A 12 -7.54 -13.14 1.19
C SER A 12 -6.42 -12.38 1.88
N LYS A 13 -5.94 -11.32 1.24
CA LYS A 13 -4.85 -10.46 1.67
C LYS A 13 -5.11 -9.03 1.23
N CYS A 14 -4.54 -8.08 1.93
CA CYS A 14 -4.62 -6.65 1.62
C CYS A 14 -3.22 -6.06 1.58
N GLY A 15 -3.00 -5.13 0.65
CA GLY A 15 -1.84 -4.24 0.69
C GLY A 15 -2.02 -3.18 1.77
N LEU A 16 -0.95 -2.87 2.49
CA LEU A 16 -0.95 -1.86 3.55
C LEU A 16 0.33 -1.02 3.47
N VAL A 17 0.17 0.30 3.46
CA VAL A 17 1.28 1.26 3.43
C VAL A 17 1.05 2.34 4.48
N VAL A 18 2.10 2.69 5.22
CA VAL A 18 2.10 3.83 6.14
C VAL A 18 3.10 4.87 5.65
N ALA A 19 2.66 6.12 5.63
CA ALA A 19 3.45 7.23 5.12
C ALA A 19 3.38 8.48 6.01
N ASP A 20 4.49 9.18 6.03
CA ASP A 20 4.60 10.52 6.57
C ASP A 20 4.27 11.55 5.49
N SER A 21 3.19 12.32 5.68
CA SER A 21 2.73 13.31 4.69
C SER A 21 3.71 14.48 4.51
N LYS A 22 4.44 14.87 5.56
CA LYS A 22 5.34 16.04 5.54
C LYS A 22 6.61 15.72 4.77
N TYR A 23 7.21 14.57 5.06
CA TYR A 23 8.47 14.17 4.42
C TYR A 23 8.27 13.39 3.12
N LYS A 24 7.02 12.97 2.83
CA LYS A 24 6.67 12.13 1.68
C LYS A 24 7.43 10.80 1.68
N ILE A 25 7.61 10.23 2.87
CA ILE A 25 8.36 8.99 3.09
C ILE A 25 7.39 7.88 3.50
N ILE A 26 7.56 6.71 2.90
CA ILE A 26 6.96 5.45 3.34
C ILE A 26 7.78 4.90 4.50
N SER A 27 7.13 4.73 5.65
CA SER A 27 7.73 4.15 6.86
C SER A 27 7.43 2.66 7.01
N PHE A 28 6.34 2.18 6.40
CA PHE A 28 5.95 0.77 6.43
C PHE A 28 5.22 0.41 5.14
N ALA A 29 5.51 -0.76 4.58
CA ALA A 29 4.79 -1.33 3.45
C ALA A 29 4.78 -2.86 3.57
N SER A 30 3.60 -3.46 3.61
CA SER A 30 3.46 -4.90 3.80
C SER A 30 2.17 -5.43 3.19
N VAL A 31 2.11 -6.74 3.00
CA VAL A 31 0.91 -7.47 2.64
C VAL A 31 0.44 -8.22 3.88
N VAL A 32 -0.79 -7.97 4.29
CA VAL A 32 -1.38 -8.56 5.49
C VAL A 32 -2.54 -9.47 5.14
N LYS A 33 -2.86 -10.44 5.99
CA LYS A 33 -4.06 -11.26 5.80
C LYS A 33 -5.31 -10.41 6.02
N SER A 34 -6.29 -10.58 5.15
CA SER A 34 -7.56 -9.83 5.19
C SER A 34 -8.28 -9.90 6.54
N ASN A 35 -8.23 -11.05 7.22
CA ASN A 35 -8.87 -11.24 8.51
C ASN A 35 -8.18 -10.50 9.67
N LEU A 36 -6.89 -10.13 9.51
CA LEU A 36 -6.12 -9.39 10.52
C LEU A 36 -6.11 -7.88 10.26
N LEU A 37 -6.58 -7.43 9.09
CA LEU A 37 -6.46 -6.02 8.68
C LEU A 37 -7.02 -5.06 9.74
N VAL A 38 -8.26 -5.30 10.20
CA VAL A 38 -8.94 -4.39 11.14
C VAL A 38 -8.22 -4.31 12.48
N GLU A 39 -7.66 -5.41 12.96
CA GLU A 39 -6.86 -5.46 14.19
C GLU A 39 -5.59 -4.62 14.04
N ILE A 40 -4.85 -4.82 12.94
CA ILE A 40 -3.64 -4.05 12.62
C ILE A 40 -3.96 -2.55 12.52
N ILE A 41 -5.07 -2.15 11.89
CA ILE A 41 -5.46 -0.73 11.80
C ILE A 41 -5.71 -0.14 13.20
N LYS A 42 -6.36 -0.90 14.08
CA LYS A 42 -6.61 -0.45 15.46
C LYS A 42 -5.30 -0.28 16.24
N GLU A 43 -4.34 -1.19 16.06
CA GLU A 43 -3.01 -1.07 16.68
C GLU A 43 -2.33 0.25 16.26
N PHE A 44 -2.23 0.52 14.95
CA PHE A 44 -1.65 1.77 14.44
C PHE A 44 -2.33 3.01 15.04
N ILE A 45 -3.67 3.03 15.07
CA ILE A 45 -4.43 4.18 15.58
C ILE A 45 -4.27 4.34 17.09
N SER A 46 -4.15 3.24 17.82
CA SER A 46 -3.91 3.26 19.27
C SER A 46 -2.53 3.85 19.61
N GLU A 47 -1.54 3.63 18.75
CA GLU A 47 -0.19 4.20 18.90
C GLU A 47 -0.16 5.69 18.52
N ASP A 48 -0.89 6.08 17.48
CA ASP A 48 -0.98 7.47 17.03
C ASP A 48 -2.35 7.79 16.43
N PRO A 49 -3.19 8.62 17.07
CA PRO A 49 -4.53 8.92 16.57
C PRO A 49 -4.54 9.83 15.34
N ASN A 50 -3.39 10.29 14.83
CA ASN A 50 -3.30 11.21 13.68
C ASN A 50 -3.34 10.54 12.30
N TYR A 51 -3.65 9.24 12.23
CA TYR A 51 -3.79 8.54 10.95
C TYR A 51 -5.06 8.95 10.21
N LYS A 52 -4.90 9.34 8.95
CA LYS A 52 -5.96 9.26 7.95
C LYS A 52 -5.83 7.94 7.22
N VAL A 53 -6.89 7.16 7.22
CA VAL A 53 -6.96 5.84 6.57
C VAL A 53 -7.57 6.01 5.20
N ILE A 54 -6.80 5.69 4.16
CA ILE A 54 -7.24 5.66 2.77
C ILE A 54 -7.48 4.21 2.39
N ILE A 55 -8.63 3.90 1.84
CA ILE A 55 -8.95 2.57 1.31
C ILE A 55 -9.38 2.68 -0.14
N GLY A 56 -8.80 1.84 -0.99
CA GLY A 56 -9.25 1.71 -2.37
C GLY A 56 -10.68 1.16 -2.46
N ASN A 57 -11.42 1.59 -3.49
CA ASN A 57 -12.81 1.22 -3.71
C ASN A 57 -13.01 -0.01 -4.61
N GLY A 58 -12.02 -0.91 -4.69
CA GLY A 58 -12.08 -2.12 -5.48
C GLY A 58 -13.23 -3.06 -5.09
N THR A 59 -13.42 -4.15 -5.85
CA THR A 59 -14.59 -5.04 -5.76
C THR A 59 -14.82 -5.63 -4.35
N THR A 60 -13.76 -5.83 -3.57
CA THR A 60 -13.83 -6.40 -2.21
C THR A 60 -13.79 -5.36 -1.08
N SER A 61 -13.80 -4.07 -1.40
CA SER A 61 -13.64 -2.97 -0.44
C SER A 61 -14.83 -2.81 0.52
N LYS A 62 -16.06 -3.10 0.08
CA LYS A 62 -17.29 -2.78 0.82
C LYS A 62 -17.29 -3.33 2.26
N GLU A 63 -16.94 -4.60 2.43
CA GLU A 63 -16.90 -5.24 3.75
C GLU A 63 -15.89 -4.57 4.68
N PHE A 64 -14.74 -4.13 4.14
CA PHE A 64 -13.73 -3.43 4.93
C PHE A 64 -14.13 -2.00 5.26
N ILE A 65 -14.76 -1.30 4.33
CA ILE A 65 -15.31 0.05 4.57
C ILE A 65 -16.30 0.01 5.73
N ASP A 66 -17.21 -0.97 5.74
CA ASP A 66 -18.19 -1.15 6.81
C ASP A 66 -17.49 -1.43 8.15
N LYS A 67 -16.50 -2.32 8.17
CA LYS A 67 -15.70 -2.67 9.35
C LYS A 67 -14.83 -1.52 9.87
N LEU A 68 -14.41 -0.60 9.00
CA LEU A 68 -13.58 0.56 9.32
C LEU A 68 -14.40 1.84 9.55
N SER A 69 -15.72 1.76 9.50
CA SER A 69 -16.63 2.89 9.66
C SER A 69 -16.49 3.62 11.01
N PHE A 70 -15.96 2.94 12.03
CA PHE A 70 -15.65 3.54 13.34
C PHE A 70 -14.63 4.69 13.27
N LEU A 71 -13.88 4.80 12.19
CA LEU A 71 -12.94 5.90 11.93
C LEU A 71 -13.64 7.20 11.51
N GLY A 72 -14.90 7.13 11.10
CA GLY A 72 -15.69 8.29 10.69
C GLY A 72 -15.00 9.11 9.61
N LYS A 73 -14.71 10.38 9.90
CA LYS A 73 -14.11 11.34 8.97
C LYS A 73 -12.66 11.02 8.57
N ASP A 74 -11.99 10.18 9.34
CA ASP A 74 -10.59 9.81 9.10
C ASP A 74 -10.48 8.61 8.14
N LEU A 75 -11.60 7.97 7.78
CA LEU A 75 -11.68 7.03 6.67
C LEU A 75 -12.01 7.75 5.36
N ILE A 76 -11.15 7.54 4.36
CA ILE A 76 -11.25 8.13 3.04
C ILE A 76 -11.32 6.99 2.02
N ILE A 77 -12.34 7.01 1.18
CA ILE A 77 -12.48 6.07 0.08
C ILE A 77 -11.84 6.68 -1.15
N ALA A 78 -10.83 6.02 -1.71
CA ALA A 78 -10.11 6.44 -2.90
C ALA A 78 -10.49 5.59 -4.11
N GLU A 79 -10.51 6.20 -5.29
CA GLU A 79 -10.80 5.51 -6.53
C GLU A 79 -9.57 4.73 -7.01
N GLU A 80 -9.74 3.43 -7.26
CA GLU A 80 -8.71 2.58 -7.85
C GLU A 80 -8.76 2.62 -9.38
N LYS A 81 -7.62 2.90 -10.03
CA LYS A 81 -7.50 2.90 -11.49
C LYS A 81 -6.25 2.15 -11.95
N ASN A 82 -6.45 0.98 -12.57
CA ASN A 82 -5.39 0.14 -13.15
C ASN A 82 -4.20 -0.11 -12.19
N THR A 83 -4.49 -0.23 -10.89
CA THR A 83 -3.49 -0.36 -9.82
C THR A 83 -2.56 -1.55 -10.07
N THR A 84 -3.08 -2.69 -10.53
CA THR A 84 -2.28 -3.88 -10.84
C THR A 84 -1.17 -3.62 -11.88
N ILE A 85 -1.46 -2.89 -12.96
CA ILE A 85 -0.46 -2.59 -14.00
C ILE A 85 0.56 -1.59 -13.46
N ARG A 86 0.07 -0.52 -12.82
CA ARG A 86 0.89 0.58 -12.30
C ARG A 86 1.81 0.12 -11.16
N SER A 87 1.39 -0.82 -10.34
CA SER A 87 2.23 -1.42 -9.30
C SER A 87 3.45 -2.16 -9.87
N LYS A 88 3.33 -2.78 -11.05
CA LYS A 88 4.47 -3.43 -11.72
C LYS A 88 5.51 -2.39 -12.14
N GLU A 89 5.05 -1.29 -12.73
CA GLU A 89 5.93 -0.19 -13.13
C GLU A 89 6.59 0.44 -11.90
N ARG A 90 5.80 0.72 -10.86
CA ARG A 90 6.29 1.29 -9.60
C ARG A 90 7.30 0.40 -8.90
N TYR A 91 7.15 -0.92 -8.99
CA TYR A 91 8.16 -1.86 -8.48
C TYR A 91 9.54 -1.59 -9.09
N PHE A 92 9.62 -1.39 -10.42
CA PHE A 92 10.89 -1.14 -11.10
C PHE A 92 11.41 0.30 -10.91
N ASP A 93 10.54 1.27 -10.59
CA ASP A 93 11.00 2.60 -10.12
C ASP A 93 11.79 2.46 -8.80
N ILE A 94 11.35 1.57 -7.92
CA ILE A 94 11.93 1.35 -6.58
C ILE A 94 13.13 0.39 -6.67
N CYS A 95 12.98 -0.70 -7.42
CA CYS A 95 13.94 -1.76 -7.63
C CYS A 95 14.37 -1.82 -9.11
N PRO A 96 15.17 -0.85 -9.58
CA PRO A 96 15.57 -0.81 -10.99
C PRO A 96 16.46 -1.99 -11.35
N LEU A 97 16.21 -2.58 -12.53
CA LEU A 97 17.06 -3.63 -13.09
C LEU A 97 18.47 -3.11 -13.40
N LYS A 98 19.49 -3.85 -12.95
CA LYS A 98 20.90 -3.46 -13.10
C LYS A 98 21.71 -4.50 -13.89
N GLY A 99 22.70 -4.03 -14.66
CA GLY A 99 23.62 -4.88 -15.41
C GLY A 99 22.89 -5.85 -16.35
N LEU A 100 23.29 -7.12 -16.29
CA LEU A 100 22.76 -8.19 -17.15
C LEU A 100 21.26 -8.49 -16.94
N GLN A 101 20.69 -8.10 -15.79
CA GLN A 101 19.26 -8.30 -15.51
C GLN A 101 18.36 -7.58 -16.53
N ARG A 102 18.86 -6.52 -17.18
CA ARG A 102 18.13 -5.75 -18.19
C ARG A 102 17.85 -6.53 -19.48
N PHE A 103 18.53 -7.66 -19.71
CA PHE A 103 18.30 -8.52 -20.88
C PHE A 103 17.21 -9.58 -20.66
N LEU A 104 16.72 -9.75 -19.42
CA LEU A 104 15.65 -10.68 -19.10
C LEU A 104 14.28 -9.97 -19.14
N PRO A 105 13.20 -10.68 -19.53
CA PRO A 105 11.83 -10.17 -19.42
C PRO A 105 11.52 -9.70 -17.98
N LYS A 106 10.89 -8.52 -17.86
CA LYS A 106 10.58 -7.90 -16.56
C LYS A 106 9.72 -8.80 -15.68
N GLU A 107 8.81 -9.54 -16.30
CA GLU A 107 7.83 -10.41 -15.65
C GLU A 107 8.49 -11.49 -14.78
N ILE A 108 9.69 -11.95 -15.15
CA ILE A 108 10.44 -12.96 -14.40
C ILE A 108 10.75 -12.46 -12.97
N PHE A 109 11.06 -11.18 -12.81
CA PHE A 109 11.39 -10.58 -11.51
C PHE A 109 10.16 -10.36 -10.62
N LEU A 110 8.96 -10.51 -11.17
CA LEU A 110 7.69 -10.31 -10.46
C LEU A 110 7.00 -11.62 -10.07
N LEU A 111 7.51 -12.78 -10.50
CA LEU A 111 6.86 -14.08 -10.30
C LEU A 111 6.55 -14.38 -8.83
N ASN A 112 7.48 -14.07 -7.93
CA ASN A 112 7.35 -14.31 -6.49
C ASN A 112 7.08 -13.04 -5.68
N ILE A 113 6.74 -11.95 -6.36
CA ILE A 113 6.44 -10.67 -5.71
C ILE A 113 4.94 -10.47 -5.62
N ASN A 114 4.53 -10.03 -4.45
CA ASN A 114 3.20 -9.59 -4.12
C ASN A 114 3.12 -8.08 -4.28
N LEU A 115 2.27 -7.63 -5.19
CA LEU A 115 2.16 -6.23 -5.60
C LEU A 115 1.08 -5.46 -4.84
N ASP A 116 0.35 -6.11 -3.94
CA ASP A 116 -0.79 -5.49 -3.24
C ASP A 116 -0.32 -4.29 -2.39
N ALA A 117 0.84 -4.41 -1.70
CA ALA A 117 1.43 -3.28 -0.98
C ALA A 117 1.78 -2.10 -1.90
N LEU A 118 2.21 -2.39 -3.13
CA LEU A 118 2.45 -1.34 -4.14
C LEU A 118 1.15 -0.78 -4.72
N ALA A 119 0.08 -1.58 -4.79
CA ALA A 119 -1.24 -1.06 -5.16
C ALA A 119 -1.74 -0.08 -4.09
N ALA A 120 -1.55 -0.40 -2.81
CA ALA A 120 -1.84 0.51 -1.70
C ALA A 120 -1.01 1.80 -1.78
N LEU A 121 0.26 1.71 -2.17
CA LEU A 121 1.09 2.88 -2.45
C LEU A 121 0.52 3.72 -3.60
N ILE A 122 0.15 3.10 -4.72
CA ILE A 122 -0.42 3.81 -5.87
C ILE A 122 -1.71 4.53 -5.49
N ILE A 123 -2.60 3.87 -4.74
CA ILE A 123 -3.84 4.49 -4.22
C ILE A 123 -3.52 5.74 -3.39
N LEU A 124 -2.48 5.67 -2.55
CA LEU A 124 -2.05 6.81 -1.75
C LEU A 124 -1.46 7.93 -2.61
N GLU A 125 -0.61 7.59 -3.58
CA GLU A 125 0.02 8.54 -4.49
C GLU A 125 -1.02 9.28 -5.34
N ASP A 126 -2.06 8.57 -5.80
CA ASP A 126 -3.18 9.15 -6.54
C ASP A 126 -4.01 10.09 -5.67
N PHE A 127 -4.34 9.66 -4.45
CA PHE A 127 -5.07 10.51 -3.50
C PHE A 127 -4.30 11.78 -3.16
N CYS A 128 -2.99 11.67 -2.93
CA CYS A 128 -2.14 12.80 -2.58
C CYS A 128 -1.70 13.64 -3.78
N ASN A 129 -1.83 13.13 -5.01
CA ASN A 129 -1.30 13.71 -6.24
C ASN A 129 0.22 13.98 -6.20
N TYR A 130 0.98 13.10 -5.54
CA TYR A 130 2.44 13.11 -5.56
C TYR A 130 3.02 11.73 -5.19
N LYS A 131 4.25 11.45 -5.65
CA LYS A 131 4.97 10.22 -5.33
C LYS A 131 5.61 10.26 -3.94
N PHE A 132 5.65 9.11 -3.28
CA PHE A 132 6.40 8.91 -2.03
C PHE A 132 7.74 8.23 -2.30
N THR A 133 8.70 8.44 -1.41
CA THR A 133 9.98 7.72 -1.39
C THR A 133 10.01 6.73 -0.24
N PHE A 134 10.89 5.74 -0.31
CA PHE A 134 11.04 4.72 0.72
C PHE A 134 12.14 5.16 1.68
N ALA A 135 11.95 4.95 2.99
CA ALA A 135 13.06 5.03 3.93
C ALA A 135 14.14 3.99 3.54
N ASN A 136 15.42 4.31 3.74
CA ASN A 136 16.57 3.51 3.26
C ASN A 136 16.61 2.04 3.73
N ASN A 137 15.78 1.65 4.71
CA ASN A 137 15.78 0.34 5.36
C ASN A 137 14.49 -0.47 5.10
N LEU A 138 13.72 -0.18 4.04
CA LEU A 138 12.49 -0.93 3.78
C LEU A 138 12.78 -2.37 3.36
N ASP A 139 12.28 -3.32 4.15
CA ASP A 139 12.48 -4.74 3.90
C ASP A 139 11.53 -5.25 2.81
N ILE A 140 12.02 -5.30 1.57
CA ILE A 140 11.28 -5.80 0.40
C ILE A 140 10.86 -7.28 0.57
N LYS A 141 11.43 -8.02 1.53
CA LYS A 141 11.00 -9.39 1.83
C LYS A 141 9.53 -9.48 2.25
N THR A 142 8.95 -8.41 2.79
CA THR A 142 7.51 -8.37 3.14
C THR A 142 6.59 -8.47 1.92
N TRP A 143 7.15 -8.37 0.71
CA TRP A 143 6.41 -8.49 -0.55
C TRP A 143 6.60 -9.86 -1.20
N GLN A 144 7.22 -10.84 -0.55
CA GLN A 144 7.32 -12.19 -1.13
C GLN A 144 5.98 -12.94 -0.97
N LYS A 145 5.64 -13.78 -1.96
CA LYS A 145 4.44 -14.62 -1.95
C LYS A 145 4.54 -15.79 -0.98
#